data_AF-C0FYA5-F1
#
_entry.id   AF-C0FYA5-F1
#
_cell.length_a   1.000
_cell.length_b   1.000
_cell.length_c   1.000
_cell.angle_alpha   90.00
_cell.angle_beta   90.00
_cell.angle_gamma   90.00
#
_symmetry.space_group_name_H-M   'P 1'
#
loop_
_entity.id
_entity.type
_entity.pdbx_description
1 polymer ?
#
loop_
_entity_poly.entity_id
_entity_poly.type
_entity_poly.pdbx_seq_one_letter_code
_entity_poly.pdbx_strand_id
1 'polypeptide(L)'
;MVMPKVFNIMQYCKHPITGEVLITEEQIKSLFDRRTIKLLAYILHDEEDFDEEDEENDLNRCKKEYEKLSEEEKKETSLEEYVKKNHWKKAGDKKPPHFHVVFRTDRNTDLETVADWLGIPVQYVDGARYRKGERDGQLTFVDLLRYLTHESEKEQAKGKHRYPDEKVIANFDFRAMIDEADIREARYGNKSPKDYYRHKVAYEGMSISEVIAENEDAYLKDMTFLDKCRSKYLAAFAKMPDLRINIYLDGAGGIGKNTASKAIAHVLYPDMEKAYFEAGGANTSFEGYDGEPVIIWNDCRSTDLVQRFERNELFDILDPHPTDARHNIKFGSVRLTNPINIINGIEPYNKFLDGLAGAYVDKRGVMHSGEDSSQAYRRFPIIMCLREDDYDLLFNKGVFNGTREYMEYISYNGLVGSFAKVSQRLAGQAKEVVIVDMTKPVLDSVIKLKDNDIKKIEDVEDIPDEFKNYGKKKEDVQTSEEKAKNWVWTPGK
;
A
#
# COMPACT_ATOMS: atom_id res chain seq x y z
N MET A 1 15.12 0.59 36.56
CA MET A 1 15.79 0.70 35.25
C MET A 1 15.59 -0.63 34.53
N VAL A 2 15.12 -0.66 33.28
CA VAL A 2 14.92 -1.92 32.57
C VAL A 2 16.30 -2.50 32.26
N MET A 3 16.59 -3.71 32.75
CA MET A 3 17.86 -4.40 32.50
C MET A 3 18.02 -4.69 31.00
N PRO A 4 19.19 -4.40 30.39
CA PRO A 4 19.43 -4.60 28.97
C PRO A 4 19.58 -6.09 28.60
N LYS A 5 19.45 -6.38 27.31
CA LYS A 5 19.77 -7.67 26.68
C LYS A 5 20.95 -7.57 25.71
N VAL A 6 21.29 -6.36 25.27
CA VAL A 6 22.37 -6.10 24.32
C VAL A 6 23.47 -5.37 25.07
N PHE A 7 24.69 -5.88 24.96
CA PHE A 7 25.85 -5.38 25.66
C PHE A 7 26.94 -5.04 24.65
N ASN A 8 27.66 -3.97 24.95
CA ASN A 8 28.87 -3.55 24.27
C ASN A 8 29.96 -3.37 25.31
N ILE A 9 31.13 -3.93 25.04
CA ILE A 9 32.31 -3.80 25.89
C ILE A 9 33.44 -3.31 25.00
N MET A 10 34.02 -2.18 25.37
CA MET A 10 35.26 -1.68 24.80
C MET A 10 36.29 -1.63 25.91
N GLN A 11 37.38 -2.39 25.76
CA GLN A 11 38.42 -2.42 26.77
C GLN A 11 39.81 -2.66 26.17
N TYR A 12 40.80 -1.89 26.62
CA TYR A 12 42.20 -2.06 26.25
C TYR A 12 42.75 -3.40 26.75
N CYS A 13 43.61 -4.07 25.98
CA CYS A 13 44.25 -5.30 26.45
C CYS A 13 45.12 -5.04 27.70
N LYS A 14 45.81 -3.89 27.71
CA LYS A 14 46.65 -3.44 28.82
C LYS A 14 46.36 -1.99 29.15
N HIS A 15 46.49 -1.63 30.41
CA HIS A 15 46.39 -0.27 30.88
C HIS A 15 47.50 0.57 30.20
N PRO A 16 47.15 1.67 29.52
CA PRO A 16 48.09 2.44 28.71
C PRO A 16 49.28 3.02 29.50
N ILE A 17 49.05 3.41 30.76
CA ILE A 17 50.08 3.96 31.66
C ILE A 17 50.78 2.87 32.50
N THR A 18 50.02 2.03 33.23
CA THR A 18 50.60 1.06 34.18
C THR A 18 51.07 -0.24 33.54
N GLY A 19 50.62 -0.55 32.31
CA GLY A 19 50.90 -1.81 31.62
C GLY A 19 50.16 -3.03 32.18
N GLU A 20 49.30 -2.85 33.19
CA GLU A 20 48.48 -3.89 33.80
C GLU A 20 47.55 -4.54 32.76
N VAL A 21 47.42 -5.86 32.75
CA VAL A 21 46.49 -6.55 31.84
C VAL A 21 45.06 -6.32 32.30
N LEU A 22 44.24 -5.69 31.46
CA LEU A 22 42.85 -5.35 31.79
C LEU A 22 41.86 -6.38 31.26
N ILE A 23 42.12 -6.94 30.07
CA ILE A 23 41.31 -8.01 29.48
C ILE A 23 42.16 -8.86 28.52
N THR A 24 41.86 -10.15 28.46
CA THR A 24 42.49 -11.13 27.58
C THR A 24 41.48 -11.70 26.60
N GLU A 25 41.97 -12.23 25.48
CA GLU A 25 41.10 -12.88 24.50
C GLU A 25 40.47 -14.16 25.09
N GLU A 26 41.18 -14.88 25.97
CA GLU A 26 40.66 -16.05 26.67
C GLU A 26 39.44 -15.74 27.55
N GLN A 27 39.46 -14.59 28.25
CA GLN A 27 38.30 -14.11 29.00
C GLN A 27 37.10 -13.89 28.07
N ILE A 28 37.31 -13.28 26.90
CA ILE A 28 36.24 -13.04 25.92
C ILE A 28 35.74 -14.36 25.34
N LYS A 29 36.63 -15.29 24.98
CA LYS A 29 36.29 -16.62 24.47
C LYS A 29 35.45 -17.43 25.46
N SER A 30 35.65 -17.24 26.77
CA SER A 30 34.83 -17.90 27.80
C SER A 30 33.33 -17.55 27.71
N LEU A 31 32.98 -16.43 27.06
CA LEU A 31 31.58 -16.04 26.84
C LEU A 31 30.86 -16.96 25.84
N PHE A 32 31.57 -17.60 24.92
CA PHE A 32 30.96 -18.52 23.94
C PHE A 32 30.36 -19.76 24.61
N ASP A 33 30.90 -20.17 25.76
CA ASP A 33 30.42 -21.32 26.52
C ASP A 33 29.12 -21.02 27.32
N ARG A 34 28.73 -19.74 27.39
CA ARG A 34 27.57 -19.31 28.19
C ARG A 34 26.28 -19.51 27.42
N ARG A 35 25.45 -20.44 27.91
CA ARG A 35 24.12 -20.74 27.34
C ARG A 35 23.17 -19.54 27.23
N THR A 36 23.35 -18.52 28.09
CA THR A 36 22.54 -17.29 28.11
C THR A 36 22.88 -16.36 26.96
N ILE A 37 24.09 -16.45 26.40
CA ILE A 37 24.53 -15.64 25.26
C ILE A 37 24.14 -16.39 23.98
N LYS A 38 23.36 -15.73 23.13
CA LYS A 38 22.87 -16.33 21.87
C LYS A 38 23.65 -15.85 20.67
N LEU A 39 23.94 -14.56 20.63
CA LEU A 39 24.69 -13.92 19.57
C LEU A 39 25.86 -13.20 20.22
N LEU A 40 27.06 -13.47 19.75
CA LEU A 40 28.28 -12.82 20.23
C LEU A 40 29.23 -12.66 19.05
N ALA A 41 29.79 -11.47 18.93
CA ALA A 41 30.85 -11.12 18.01
C ALA A 41 31.87 -10.24 18.73
N TYR A 42 33.14 -10.40 18.41
CA TYR A 42 34.19 -9.51 18.87
C TYR A 42 35.29 -9.32 17.84
N ILE A 43 36.06 -8.25 18.00
CA ILE A 43 37.21 -7.92 17.17
C ILE A 43 38.29 -7.25 18.03
N LEU A 44 39.55 -7.46 17.67
CA LEU A 44 40.69 -6.70 18.18
C LEU A 44 40.93 -5.50 17.27
N HIS A 45 40.91 -4.30 17.85
CA HIS A 45 41.33 -3.06 17.18
C HIS A 45 42.75 -2.71 17.61
N ASP A 46 43.70 -2.87 16.70
CA ASP A 46 45.14 -2.66 16.88
C ASP A 46 45.78 -1.69 15.87
N GLU A 47 45.01 -1.17 14.91
CA GLU A 47 45.50 -0.31 13.83
C GLU A 47 44.98 1.13 13.88
N GLU A 48 44.22 1.50 14.91
CA GLU A 48 43.60 2.83 15.04
C GLU A 48 44.53 3.92 15.58
N ASP A 49 44.25 5.15 15.16
CA ASP A 49 44.86 6.37 15.68
C ASP A 49 43.85 7.15 16.51
N PHE A 50 44.31 7.88 17.53
CA PHE A 50 43.49 8.84 18.26
C PHE A 50 43.08 9.99 17.34
N ASP A 51 41.81 10.40 17.43
CA ASP A 51 41.31 11.60 16.76
C ASP A 51 41.37 12.83 17.69
N GLU A 52 41.01 14.00 17.17
CA GLU A 52 40.97 15.25 17.95
C GLU A 52 39.96 15.18 19.12
N GLU A 53 38.86 14.45 18.92
CA GLU A 53 37.83 14.25 19.93
C GLU A 53 38.34 13.38 21.09
N ASP A 54 39.14 12.36 20.79
CA ASP A 54 39.82 11.51 21.78
C ASP A 54 40.81 12.31 22.65
N GLU A 55 41.61 13.19 22.05
CA GLU A 55 42.55 14.07 22.75
C GLU A 55 41.79 15.05 23.67
N GLU A 56 40.76 15.72 23.15
CA GLU A 56 39.95 16.65 23.94
C GLU A 56 39.22 15.94 25.11
N ASN A 57 38.66 14.75 24.86
CA ASN A 57 38.00 13.97 25.89
C ASN A 57 38.96 13.52 26.99
N ASP A 58 40.19 13.13 26.63
CA ASP A 58 41.23 12.77 27.62
C ASP A 58 41.70 13.97 28.43
N LEU A 59 41.84 15.12 27.78
CA LEU A 59 42.16 16.38 28.46
C LEU A 59 41.07 16.76 29.47
N ASN A 60 39.79 16.65 29.06
CA ASN A 60 38.65 16.91 29.92
C ASN A 60 38.52 15.89 31.06
N ARG A 61 38.87 14.62 30.83
CA ARG A 61 38.98 13.59 31.87
C ARG A 61 40.02 14.01 32.91
N CYS A 62 41.24 14.37 32.49
CA CYS A 62 42.31 14.79 33.39
C CYS A 62 41.90 15.99 34.26
N LYS A 63 41.21 16.98 33.68
CA LYS A 63 40.68 18.14 34.42
C LYS A 63 39.68 17.72 35.50
N LYS A 64 38.72 16.85 35.16
CA LYS A 64 37.71 16.33 36.11
C LYS A 64 38.31 15.45 37.19
N GLU A 65 39.32 14.65 36.87
CA GLU A 65 40.05 13.83 37.85
C GLU A 65 40.81 14.72 38.83
N TYR A 66 41.50 15.75 38.34
CA TYR A 66 42.17 16.74 39.18
C TYR A 66 41.21 17.46 40.15
N GLU A 67 40.03 17.86 39.68
CA GLU A 67 39.01 18.49 40.53
C GLU A 67 38.58 17.61 41.72
N LYS A 68 38.63 16.28 41.56
CA LYS A 68 38.25 15.30 42.58
C LYS A 68 39.37 14.96 43.57
N LEU A 69 40.61 15.39 43.31
CA LEU A 69 41.72 15.21 44.25
C LEU A 69 41.45 15.91 45.57
N SER A 70 42.06 15.39 46.65
CA SER A 70 41.99 16.01 47.97
C SER A 70 42.70 17.37 47.98
N GLU A 71 42.38 18.21 48.96
CA GLU A 71 43.03 19.51 49.15
C GLU A 71 44.52 19.38 49.54
N GLU A 72 44.96 18.21 49.99
CA GLU A 72 46.36 17.91 50.25
C GLU A 72 47.10 17.55 48.95
N GLU A 73 46.49 16.72 48.10
CA GLU A 73 47.05 16.34 46.80
C GLU A 73 47.15 17.54 45.86
N LYS A 74 46.17 18.45 45.87
CA LYS A 74 46.18 19.70 45.07
C LYS A 74 47.26 20.70 45.51
N LYS A 75 47.81 20.57 46.73
CA LYS A 75 48.96 21.38 47.16
C LYS A 75 50.29 20.82 46.65
N GLU A 76 50.32 19.54 46.30
CA GLU A 76 51.53 18.82 45.85
C GLU A 76 51.70 18.79 44.33
N THR A 77 50.63 19.05 43.56
CA THR A 77 50.69 19.09 42.09
C THR A 77 49.77 20.17 41.54
N SER A 78 50.22 20.88 40.50
CA SER A 78 49.36 21.80 39.74
C SER A 78 48.50 21.05 38.72
N LEU A 79 47.42 21.68 38.24
CA LEU A 79 46.59 21.13 37.15
C LEU A 79 47.40 20.89 35.88
N GLU A 80 48.31 21.80 35.53
CA GLU A 80 49.18 21.68 34.36
C GLU A 80 50.11 20.46 34.46
N GLU A 81 50.72 20.24 35.62
CA GLU A 81 51.58 19.08 35.88
C GLU A 81 50.78 17.78 35.89
N TYR A 82 49.57 17.79 36.48
CA TYR A 82 48.69 16.64 36.50
C TYR A 82 48.27 16.24 35.10
N VAL A 83 47.82 17.20 34.28
CA VAL A 83 47.48 16.98 32.87
C VAL A 83 48.71 16.47 32.13
N LYS A 84 49.87 17.11 32.26
CA LYS A 84 51.10 16.68 31.57
C LYS A 84 51.50 15.23 31.89
N LYS A 85 51.21 14.77 33.11
CA LYS A 85 51.53 13.41 33.56
C LYS A 85 50.49 12.36 33.14
N ASN A 86 49.21 12.73 33.13
CA ASN A 86 48.10 11.78 32.98
C ASN A 86 47.36 11.88 31.64
N HIS A 87 47.63 12.91 30.84
CA HIS A 87 47.12 13.04 29.48
C HIS A 87 48.01 12.23 28.53
N TRP A 88 47.43 11.19 27.95
CA TRP A 88 48.17 10.19 27.18
C TRP A 88 47.56 9.91 25.81
N LYS A 89 46.36 10.42 25.52
CA LYS A 89 45.77 10.35 24.18
C LYS A 89 46.08 11.65 23.42
N LYS A 90 46.81 11.56 22.32
CA LYS A 90 47.09 12.70 21.44
C LYS A 90 46.67 12.36 20.02
N ALA A 91 46.04 13.31 19.34
CA ALA A 91 45.58 13.11 17.98
C ALA A 91 46.74 12.68 17.07
N GLY A 92 46.52 11.61 16.30
CA GLY A 92 47.52 10.99 15.43
C GLY A 92 48.42 9.94 16.09
N ASP A 93 48.43 9.81 17.43
CA ASP A 93 49.12 8.70 18.09
C ASP A 93 48.31 7.41 17.96
N LYS A 94 49.00 6.28 17.86
CA LYS A 94 48.37 4.95 17.78
C LYS A 94 47.63 4.61 19.08
N LYS A 95 46.36 4.20 18.95
CA LYS A 95 45.58 3.65 20.06
C LYS A 95 46.20 2.33 20.52
N PRO A 96 46.29 2.09 21.84
CA PRO A 96 46.66 0.77 22.33
C PRO A 96 45.65 -0.29 21.86
N PRO A 97 46.09 -1.53 21.63
CA PRO A 97 45.20 -2.61 21.24
C PRO A 97 44.04 -2.76 22.23
N HIS A 98 42.82 -2.83 21.72
CA HIS A 98 41.60 -2.94 22.51
C HIS A 98 40.58 -3.84 21.83
N PHE A 99 39.77 -4.51 22.64
CA PHE A 99 38.69 -5.34 22.14
C PHE A 99 37.39 -4.58 22.11
N HIS A 100 36.65 -4.76 21.02
CA HIS A 100 35.22 -4.51 20.96
C HIS A 100 34.49 -5.86 21.04
N VAL A 101 33.65 -6.03 22.06
CA VAL A 101 32.84 -7.24 22.28
C VAL A 101 31.39 -6.85 22.32
N VAL A 102 30.60 -7.44 21.42
CA VAL A 102 29.18 -7.15 21.26
C VAL A 102 28.41 -8.46 21.37
N PHE A 103 27.46 -8.53 22.30
CA PHE A 103 26.68 -9.76 22.47
C PHE A 103 25.27 -9.49 22.97
N ARG A 104 24.41 -10.50 22.77
CA ARG A 104 23.01 -10.47 23.16
C ARG A 104 22.65 -11.68 24.02
N THR A 105 21.99 -11.41 25.14
CA THR A 105 21.47 -12.42 26.07
C THR A 105 20.01 -12.78 25.76
N ASP A 106 19.60 -14.00 26.11
CA ASP A 106 18.22 -14.46 25.95
C ASP A 106 17.23 -13.75 26.89
N ARG A 107 17.69 -13.38 28.08
CA ARG A 107 16.97 -12.65 29.12
C ARG A 107 17.66 -11.34 29.49
N ASN A 108 16.91 -10.46 30.14
CA ASN A 108 17.49 -9.24 30.69
C ASN A 108 18.52 -9.60 31.76
N THR A 109 19.71 -9.01 31.67
CA THR A 109 20.84 -9.31 32.56
C THR A 109 21.38 -8.00 33.12
N ASP A 110 21.78 -7.98 34.39
CA ASP A 110 22.42 -6.82 35.02
C ASP A 110 23.90 -6.71 34.62
N LEU A 111 24.44 -5.49 34.70
CA LEU A 111 25.80 -5.17 34.28
C LEU A 111 26.85 -5.83 35.18
N GLU A 112 26.56 -5.98 36.48
CA GLU A 112 27.46 -6.59 37.47
C GLU A 112 27.70 -8.07 37.14
N THR A 113 26.63 -8.80 36.82
CA THR A 113 26.70 -10.19 36.38
C THR A 113 27.56 -10.34 35.12
N VAL A 114 27.42 -9.43 34.15
CA VAL A 114 28.26 -9.45 32.94
C VAL A 114 29.72 -9.13 33.25
N ALA A 115 29.97 -8.18 34.16
CA ALA A 115 31.30 -7.80 34.60
C ALA A 115 32.01 -8.98 35.28
N ASP A 116 31.29 -9.69 36.16
CA ASP A 116 31.74 -10.92 36.83
C ASP A 116 32.09 -12.04 35.84
N TRP A 117 31.38 -12.12 34.71
CA TRP A 117 31.65 -13.16 33.70
C TRP A 117 33.02 -13.03 33.06
N LEU A 118 33.49 -11.80 32.90
CA LEU A 118 34.78 -11.46 32.30
C LEU A 118 35.86 -11.19 33.36
N GLY A 119 35.47 -10.98 34.62
CA GLY A 119 36.39 -10.55 35.67
C GLY A 119 36.91 -9.13 35.45
N ILE A 120 36.08 -8.23 34.90
CA ILE A 120 36.43 -6.83 34.65
C ILE A 120 35.56 -5.89 35.50
N PRO A 121 35.99 -4.65 35.79
CA PRO A 121 35.13 -3.68 36.47
C PRO A 121 33.87 -3.33 35.69
N VAL A 122 32.73 -3.20 36.39
CA VAL A 122 31.40 -2.94 35.80
C VAL A 122 31.34 -1.68 34.92
N GLN A 123 32.18 -0.68 35.19
CA GLN A 123 32.26 0.56 34.42
C GLN A 123 32.66 0.37 32.94
N TYR A 124 33.23 -0.79 32.59
CA TYR A 124 33.60 -1.15 31.21
C TYR A 124 32.52 -1.95 30.49
N VAL A 125 31.43 -2.30 31.19
CA VAL A 125 30.29 -3.00 30.60
C VAL A 125 29.19 -1.99 30.32
N ASP A 126 28.89 -1.76 29.04
CA ASP A 126 27.79 -0.90 28.64
C ASP A 126 26.56 -1.71 28.24
N GLY A 127 25.42 -1.32 28.80
CA GLY A 127 24.11 -1.82 28.45
C GLY A 127 23.51 -0.95 27.35
N ALA A 128 23.41 -1.48 26.13
CA ALA A 128 23.04 -0.67 24.99
C ALA A 128 21.65 -0.03 25.15
N ARG A 129 21.56 1.27 24.89
CA ARG A 129 20.26 1.98 24.83
C ARG A 129 19.60 1.69 23.49
N TYR A 130 18.42 1.11 23.53
CA TYR A 130 17.72 0.70 22.31
C TYR A 130 17.23 1.90 21.49
N ARG A 131 17.12 1.70 20.17
CA ARG A 131 16.51 2.70 19.29
C ARG A 131 15.09 3.03 19.76
N LYS A 132 14.65 4.26 19.53
CA LYS A 132 13.30 4.71 19.93
C LYS A 132 12.23 3.82 19.28
N GLY A 133 11.40 3.17 20.09
CA GLY A 133 10.33 2.27 19.62
C GLY A 133 10.73 0.79 19.53
N GLU A 134 12.00 0.47 19.74
CA GLU A 134 12.49 -0.89 19.77
C GLU A 134 12.26 -1.56 21.13
N ARG A 135 11.91 -2.85 21.11
CA ARG A 135 11.59 -3.61 22.33
C ARG A 135 12.69 -4.60 22.74
N ASP A 136 13.46 -5.13 21.80
CA ASP A 136 14.39 -6.24 22.05
C ASP A 136 15.85 -5.94 21.66
N GLY A 137 16.14 -4.76 21.11
CA GLY A 137 17.48 -4.28 20.79
C GLY A 137 18.11 -4.91 19.54
N GLN A 138 17.34 -5.56 18.66
CA GLN A 138 17.87 -6.20 17.44
C GLN A 138 18.59 -5.22 16.49
N LEU A 139 17.98 -4.09 16.15
CA LEU A 139 18.57 -3.03 15.32
C LEU A 139 19.75 -2.38 16.03
N THR A 140 19.63 -2.09 17.34
CA THR A 140 20.77 -1.60 18.13
C THR A 140 21.94 -2.59 18.13
N PHE A 141 21.67 -3.90 18.18
CA PHE A 141 22.70 -4.93 18.07
C PHE A 141 23.36 -4.90 16.69
N VAL A 142 22.59 -4.81 15.61
CA VAL A 142 23.12 -4.67 14.24
C VAL A 142 24.00 -3.43 14.09
N ASP A 143 23.62 -2.29 14.68
CA ASP A 143 24.45 -1.07 14.67
C ASP A 143 25.82 -1.30 15.32
N LEU A 144 25.83 -2.00 16.45
CA LEU A 144 27.07 -2.35 17.15
C LEU A 144 27.91 -3.35 16.34
N LEU A 145 27.29 -4.29 15.60
CA LEU A 145 28.00 -5.18 14.69
C LEU A 145 28.64 -4.44 13.52
N ARG A 146 27.92 -3.50 12.89
CA ARG A 146 28.47 -2.65 11.80
C ARG A 146 29.67 -1.83 12.26
N TYR A 147 29.65 -1.42 13.53
CA TYR A 147 30.73 -0.65 14.11
C TYR A 147 32.03 -1.47 14.25
N LEU A 148 31.96 -2.80 14.40
CA LEU A 148 33.14 -3.65 14.61
C LEU A 148 34.19 -3.50 13.50
N THR A 149 33.78 -3.36 12.24
CA THR A 149 34.74 -3.24 11.12
C THR A 149 35.04 -1.81 10.72
N HIS A 150 34.37 -0.83 11.34
CA HIS A 150 34.42 0.59 10.95
C HIS A 150 34.12 0.85 9.46
N GLU A 151 33.34 -0.03 8.81
CA GLU A 151 33.10 0.07 7.37
C GLU A 151 32.17 1.23 6.95
N SER A 152 31.37 1.75 7.88
CA SER A 152 30.37 2.77 7.55
C SER A 152 31.02 4.11 7.13
N GLU A 153 30.35 4.84 6.23
CA GLU A 153 30.83 6.14 5.73
C GLU A 153 31.15 7.14 6.85
N LYS A 154 30.38 7.11 7.94
CA LYS A 154 30.58 7.98 9.10
C LYS A 154 31.91 7.71 9.80
N GLU A 155 32.27 6.45 9.95
CA GLU A 155 33.53 6.06 10.61
C GLU A 155 34.72 6.28 9.69
N GLN A 156 34.55 6.04 8.38
CA GLN A 156 35.55 6.36 7.37
C GLN A 156 35.81 7.87 7.25
N ALA A 157 34.77 8.70 7.36
CA ALA A 157 34.89 10.17 7.39
C ALA A 157 35.66 10.69 8.61
N LYS A 158 35.66 9.93 9.72
CA LYS A 158 36.48 10.21 10.91
C LYS A 158 37.92 9.70 10.79
N GLY A 159 38.29 9.11 9.65
CA GLY A 159 39.62 8.57 9.42
C GLY A 159 39.91 7.25 10.14
N LYS A 160 38.88 6.54 10.62
CA LYS A 160 39.09 5.27 11.32
C LYS A 160 39.53 4.16 10.38
N HIS A 161 40.40 3.30 10.88
CA HIS A 161 40.88 2.14 10.15
C HIS A 161 39.73 1.16 9.86
N ARG A 162 39.56 0.76 8.60
CA ARG A 162 38.59 -0.26 8.19
C ARG A 162 39.20 -1.65 8.37
N TYR A 163 38.66 -2.43 9.29
CA TYR A 163 39.08 -3.81 9.48
C TYR A 163 38.38 -4.76 8.50
N PRO A 164 39.07 -5.81 8.04
CA PRO A 164 38.48 -6.84 7.19
C PRO A 164 37.57 -7.77 8.00
N ASP A 165 36.55 -8.33 7.35
CA ASP A 165 35.50 -9.14 8.00
C ASP A 165 36.09 -10.40 8.67
N GLU A 166 37.20 -10.95 8.17
CA GLU A 166 37.86 -12.14 8.74
C GLU A 166 38.47 -11.91 10.13
N LYS A 167 38.64 -10.64 10.55
CA LYS A 167 39.11 -10.30 11.90
C LYS A 167 38.00 -10.38 12.94
N VAL A 168 36.74 -10.41 12.52
CA VAL A 168 35.58 -10.55 13.41
C VAL A 168 35.39 -12.03 13.78
N ILE A 169 35.40 -12.32 15.08
CA ILE A 169 35.15 -13.66 15.61
C ILE A 169 33.74 -13.69 16.19
N ALA A 170 32.86 -14.51 15.62
CA ALA A 170 31.45 -14.58 16.01
C ALA A 170 30.93 -16.02 16.07
N ASN A 171 29.86 -16.25 16.83
CA ASN A 171 29.17 -17.55 16.92
C ASN A 171 27.99 -17.68 15.91
N PHE A 172 27.86 -16.74 14.98
CA PHE A 172 26.82 -16.64 13.96
C PHE A 172 27.36 -15.92 12.73
N ASP A 173 26.61 -15.97 11.63
CA ASP A 173 26.93 -15.19 10.43
C ASP A 173 26.52 -13.72 10.64
N PHE A 174 27.47 -12.91 11.13
CA PHE A 174 27.21 -11.50 11.41
C PHE A 174 26.98 -10.70 10.13
N ARG A 175 27.61 -11.09 9.02
CA ARG A 175 27.50 -10.37 7.75
C ARG A 175 26.12 -10.56 7.14
N ALA A 176 25.62 -11.80 7.11
CA ALA A 176 24.25 -12.08 6.71
C ALA A 176 23.23 -11.27 7.55
N MET A 177 23.45 -11.14 8.86
CA MET A 177 22.55 -10.37 9.73
C MET A 177 22.56 -8.86 9.43
N ILE A 178 23.72 -8.30 9.08
CA ILE A 178 23.87 -6.90 8.65
C ILE A 178 23.18 -6.68 7.30
N ASP A 179 23.38 -7.58 6.35
CA ASP A 179 22.82 -7.50 5.00
C ASP A 179 21.29 -7.63 5.01
N GLU A 180 20.75 -8.56 5.80
CA GLU A 180 19.30 -8.70 6.00
C GLU A 180 18.68 -7.43 6.59
N ALA A 181 19.38 -6.77 7.52
CA ALA A 181 18.93 -5.51 8.09
C ALA A 181 18.94 -4.38 7.06
N ASP A 182 19.95 -4.30 6.20
CA ASP A 182 20.01 -3.31 5.10
C ASP A 182 18.90 -3.52 4.08
N ILE A 183 18.67 -4.77 3.64
CA ILE A 183 17.58 -5.09 2.72
C ILE A 183 16.24 -4.69 3.33
N ARG A 184 16.06 -4.94 4.63
CA ARG A 184 14.84 -4.59 5.36
C ARG A 184 14.67 -3.07 5.47
N GLU A 185 15.72 -2.33 5.82
CA GLU A 185 15.69 -0.87 5.92
C GLU A 185 15.44 -0.22 4.55
N ALA A 186 16.07 -0.74 3.49
CA ALA A 186 15.83 -0.26 2.12
C ALA A 186 14.38 -0.49 1.67
N ARG A 187 13.78 -1.64 2.05
CA ARG A 187 12.41 -1.99 1.65
C ARG A 187 11.34 -1.30 2.49
N TYR A 188 11.49 -1.29 3.81
CA TYR A 188 10.45 -0.90 4.76
C TYR A 188 10.76 0.43 5.49
N GLY A 189 11.96 0.96 5.34
CA GLY A 189 12.47 2.06 6.17
C GLY A 189 12.44 1.68 7.65
N ASN A 190 12.04 2.64 8.48
CA ASN A 190 11.88 2.45 9.92
C ASN A 190 10.60 1.71 10.34
N LYS A 191 9.78 1.22 9.38
CA LYS A 191 8.53 0.52 9.68
C LYS A 191 8.77 -0.98 9.79
N SER A 192 8.00 -1.64 10.66
CA SER A 192 7.93 -3.11 10.61
C SER A 192 7.28 -3.54 9.29
N PRO A 193 7.59 -4.73 8.73
CA PRO A 193 6.91 -5.24 7.53
C PRO A 193 5.38 -5.21 7.68
N LYS A 194 4.90 -5.53 8.88
CA LYS A 194 3.50 -5.47 9.27
C LYS A 194 2.91 -4.05 9.13
N ASP A 195 3.56 -3.04 9.71
CA ASP A 195 3.08 -1.66 9.64
C ASP A 195 3.22 -1.06 8.24
N TYR A 196 4.24 -1.49 7.49
CA TYR A 196 4.42 -1.12 6.09
C TYR A 196 3.23 -1.57 5.23
N TYR A 197 2.91 -2.87 5.23
CA TYR A 197 1.82 -3.39 4.41
C TYR A 197 0.46 -2.88 4.87
N ARG A 198 0.22 -2.76 6.18
CA ARG A 198 -1.01 -2.11 6.69
C ARG A 198 -1.20 -0.70 6.15
N HIS A 199 -0.13 0.10 6.08
CA HIS A 199 -0.19 1.46 5.55
C HIS A 199 -0.49 1.45 4.06
N LYS A 200 0.26 0.66 3.29
CA LYS A 200 0.10 0.52 1.83
C LYS A 200 -1.31 0.08 1.47
N VAL A 201 -1.84 -0.93 2.15
CA VAL A 201 -3.21 -1.44 1.92
C VAL A 201 -4.25 -0.42 2.35
N ALA A 202 -4.12 0.23 3.51
CA ALA A 202 -5.15 1.11 4.06
C ALA A 202 -5.25 2.47 3.35
N TYR A 203 -4.15 2.99 2.80
CA TYR A 203 -4.08 4.37 2.30
C TYR A 203 -3.60 4.51 0.86
N GLU A 204 -2.79 3.57 0.36
CA GLU A 204 -2.21 3.65 -0.98
C GLU A 204 -2.90 2.71 -1.98
N GLY A 205 -3.85 1.89 -1.51
CA GLY A 205 -4.68 1.06 -2.38
C GLY A 205 -4.07 -0.25 -2.83
N MET A 206 -3.00 -0.71 -2.17
CA MET A 206 -2.45 -2.05 -2.38
C MET A 206 -3.51 -3.12 -2.07
N SER A 207 -3.69 -4.06 -3.00
CA SER A 207 -4.59 -5.21 -2.90
C SER A 207 -3.97 -6.33 -2.06
N ILE A 208 -4.81 -7.26 -1.59
CA ILE A 208 -4.31 -8.42 -0.84
C ILE A 208 -3.46 -9.33 -1.73
N SER A 209 -3.82 -9.47 -3.01
CA SER A 209 -3.03 -10.25 -3.99
C SER A 209 -1.63 -9.69 -4.18
N GLU A 210 -1.47 -8.37 -4.25
CA GLU A 210 -0.14 -7.73 -4.35
C GLU A 210 0.70 -7.97 -3.09
N VAL A 211 0.09 -7.93 -1.90
CA VAL A 211 0.80 -8.27 -0.66
C VAL A 211 1.28 -9.72 -0.68
N ILE A 212 0.45 -10.66 -1.12
CA ILE A 212 0.82 -12.07 -1.23
C ILE A 212 1.97 -12.25 -2.23
N ALA A 213 1.90 -11.59 -3.39
CA ALA A 213 2.93 -11.64 -4.42
C ALA A 213 4.27 -11.05 -3.94
N GLU A 214 4.24 -9.97 -3.16
CA GLU A 214 5.46 -9.35 -2.63
C GLU A 214 6.04 -10.06 -1.38
N ASN A 215 5.18 -10.53 -0.48
CA ASN A 215 5.56 -11.14 0.80
C ASN A 215 4.40 -11.94 1.43
N GLU A 216 4.25 -13.19 0.99
CA GLU A 216 3.25 -14.14 1.52
C GLU A 216 3.33 -14.28 3.06
N ASP A 217 4.54 -14.33 3.62
CA ASP A 217 4.77 -14.43 5.05
C ASP A 217 4.18 -13.25 5.85
N ALA A 218 4.27 -12.04 5.29
CA ALA A 218 3.69 -10.85 5.90
C ALA A 218 2.17 -10.91 5.89
N TYR A 219 1.57 -11.45 4.82
CA TYR A 219 0.14 -11.72 4.77
C TYR A 219 -0.29 -12.75 5.82
N LEU A 220 0.33 -13.93 5.85
CA LEU A 220 -0.05 -15.02 6.78
C LEU A 220 0.03 -14.60 8.25
N LYS A 221 1.01 -13.76 8.62
CA LYS A 221 1.18 -13.26 9.98
C LYS A 221 0.19 -12.16 10.38
N ASP A 222 -0.50 -11.53 9.43
CA ASP A 222 -1.36 -10.36 9.70
C ASP A 222 -2.66 -10.27 8.88
N MET A 223 -3.08 -11.37 8.25
CA MET A 223 -4.18 -11.42 7.28
C MET A 223 -5.46 -10.71 7.76
N THR A 224 -5.90 -10.98 9.00
CA THR A 224 -7.13 -10.41 9.56
C THR A 224 -7.11 -8.88 9.64
N PHE A 225 -5.93 -8.29 9.87
CA PHE A 225 -5.80 -6.83 9.91
C PHE A 225 -5.62 -6.25 8.51
N LEU A 226 -4.94 -6.95 7.61
CA LEU A 226 -4.84 -6.53 6.21
C LEU A 226 -6.21 -6.50 5.54
N ASP A 227 -7.07 -7.49 5.77
CA ASP A 227 -8.45 -7.50 5.27
C ASP A 227 -9.26 -6.30 5.80
N LYS A 228 -9.06 -5.93 7.08
CA LYS A 228 -9.68 -4.73 7.68
C LYS A 228 -9.12 -3.44 7.09
N CYS A 229 -7.81 -3.37 6.87
CA CYS A 229 -7.17 -2.24 6.20
C CYS A 229 -7.72 -2.08 4.78
N ARG A 230 -7.90 -3.19 4.05
CA ARG A 230 -8.43 -3.18 2.70
C ARG A 230 -9.89 -2.74 2.66
N SER A 231 -10.70 -3.27 3.57
CA SER A 231 -12.09 -2.82 3.77
C SER A 231 -12.17 -1.32 4.07
N LYS A 232 -11.25 -0.80 4.91
CA LYS A 232 -11.14 0.64 5.19
C LYS A 232 -10.77 1.43 3.95
N TYR A 233 -9.81 0.96 3.15
CA TYR A 233 -9.42 1.60 1.90
C TYR A 233 -10.61 1.71 0.94
N LEU A 234 -11.29 0.61 0.66
CA LEU A 234 -12.45 0.59 -0.24
C LEU A 234 -13.56 1.51 0.25
N ALA A 235 -13.79 1.59 1.57
CA ALA A 235 -14.86 2.40 2.15
C ALA A 235 -14.56 3.90 2.28
N ALA A 236 -13.29 4.32 2.34
CA ALA A 236 -12.92 5.71 2.67
C ALA A 236 -12.01 6.39 1.66
N PHE A 237 -11.19 5.65 0.91
CA PHE A 237 -10.11 6.21 0.09
C PHE A 237 -10.21 5.84 -1.39
N ALA A 238 -10.78 4.68 -1.71
CA ALA A 238 -10.96 4.26 -3.10
C ALA A 238 -11.80 5.29 -3.87
N LYS A 239 -11.35 5.67 -5.08
CA LYS A 239 -12.05 6.66 -5.91
C LYS A 239 -13.37 6.05 -6.42
N MET A 240 -14.46 6.78 -6.25
CA MET A 240 -15.73 6.43 -6.89
C MET A 240 -15.65 6.74 -8.40
N PRO A 241 -16.18 5.86 -9.27
CA PRO A 241 -16.19 6.13 -10.69
C PRO A 241 -17.17 7.28 -10.99
N ASP A 242 -16.72 8.22 -11.82
CA ASP A 242 -17.54 9.37 -12.24
C ASP A 242 -18.72 8.93 -13.13
N LEU A 243 -18.50 7.84 -13.87
CA LEU A 243 -19.48 7.18 -14.72
C LEU A 243 -19.42 5.66 -14.52
N ARG A 244 -20.59 5.05 -14.31
CA ARG A 244 -20.80 3.61 -14.30
C ARG A 244 -21.59 3.17 -15.54
N ILE A 245 -21.10 2.16 -16.25
CA ILE A 245 -21.68 1.66 -17.48
C ILE A 245 -22.15 0.21 -17.26
N ASN A 246 -23.44 -0.02 -17.48
CA ASN A 246 -24.01 -1.37 -17.42
C ASN A 246 -24.16 -1.93 -18.84
N ILE A 247 -23.62 -3.12 -19.05
CA ILE A 247 -23.67 -3.86 -20.32
C ILE A 247 -24.53 -5.10 -20.11
N TYR A 248 -25.55 -5.31 -20.95
CA TYR A 248 -26.36 -6.51 -20.90
C TYR A 248 -26.05 -7.46 -22.06
N LEU A 249 -25.86 -8.75 -21.77
CA LEU A 249 -25.62 -9.80 -22.75
C LEU A 249 -26.78 -10.81 -22.69
N ASP A 250 -27.59 -10.86 -23.74
CA ASP A 250 -28.59 -11.90 -23.92
C ASP A 250 -28.14 -12.99 -24.89
N GLY A 251 -28.88 -14.08 -24.89
CA GLY A 251 -28.70 -15.19 -25.83
C GLY A 251 -29.02 -16.53 -25.21
N ALA A 252 -29.15 -17.57 -26.06
CA ALA A 252 -29.49 -18.92 -25.63
C ALA A 252 -28.44 -19.56 -24.68
N GLY A 253 -28.75 -20.72 -24.11
CA GLY A 253 -27.75 -21.52 -23.40
C GLY A 253 -26.61 -21.94 -24.34
N GLY A 254 -25.38 -21.98 -23.84
CA GLY A 254 -24.23 -22.52 -24.60
C GLY A 254 -23.59 -21.62 -25.65
N ILE A 255 -24.13 -20.42 -25.91
CA ILE A 255 -23.63 -19.48 -26.94
C ILE A 255 -22.41 -18.65 -26.53
N GLY A 256 -21.87 -18.86 -25.32
CA GLY A 256 -20.60 -18.24 -24.89
C GLY A 256 -20.72 -16.92 -24.12
N LYS A 257 -21.87 -16.60 -23.52
CA LYS A 257 -22.09 -15.37 -22.72
C LYS A 257 -21.02 -15.10 -21.65
N ASN A 258 -20.64 -16.13 -20.89
CA ASN A 258 -19.58 -15.99 -19.87
C ASN A 258 -18.21 -15.72 -20.51
N THR A 259 -17.94 -16.30 -21.68
CA THR A 259 -16.71 -16.02 -22.44
C THR A 259 -16.71 -14.57 -22.92
N ALA A 260 -17.83 -14.10 -23.49
CA ALA A 260 -17.98 -12.71 -23.93
C ALA A 260 -17.83 -11.72 -22.76
N SER A 261 -18.42 -12.01 -21.60
CA SER A 261 -18.32 -11.16 -20.41
C SER A 261 -16.87 -10.99 -19.94
N LYS A 262 -16.13 -12.10 -19.84
CA LYS A 262 -14.71 -12.09 -19.45
C LYS A 262 -13.81 -11.44 -20.50
N ALA A 263 -14.11 -11.68 -21.77
CA ALA A 263 -13.44 -11.04 -22.90
C ALA A 263 -13.56 -9.51 -22.83
N ILE A 264 -14.78 -8.99 -22.64
CA ILE A 264 -15.03 -7.55 -22.52
C ILE A 264 -14.27 -6.99 -21.30
N ALA A 265 -14.32 -7.67 -20.16
CA ALA A 265 -13.59 -7.23 -18.96
C ALA A 265 -12.08 -7.14 -19.20
N HIS A 266 -11.50 -8.15 -19.83
CA HIS A 266 -10.07 -8.19 -20.15
C HIS A 266 -9.67 -7.09 -21.14
N VAL A 267 -10.46 -6.86 -22.19
CA VAL A 267 -10.17 -5.83 -23.21
C VAL A 267 -10.33 -4.41 -22.66
N LEU A 268 -11.22 -4.20 -21.70
CA LEU A 268 -11.38 -2.91 -21.01
C LEU A 268 -10.24 -2.61 -20.02
N TYR A 269 -9.62 -3.65 -19.44
CA TYR A 269 -8.57 -3.55 -18.44
C TYR A 269 -7.44 -4.56 -18.72
N PRO A 270 -6.70 -4.40 -19.83
CA PRO A 270 -5.73 -5.40 -20.30
C PRO A 270 -4.52 -5.55 -19.36
N ASP A 271 -4.16 -4.47 -18.65
CA ASP A 271 -3.00 -4.44 -17.76
C ASP A 271 -3.29 -4.98 -16.35
N MET A 272 -4.53 -5.41 -16.07
CA MET A 272 -4.91 -5.94 -14.77
C MET A 272 -4.95 -7.47 -14.77
N GLU A 273 -4.18 -8.08 -13.86
CA GLU A 273 -4.19 -9.54 -13.64
C GLU A 273 -5.60 -10.04 -13.26
N LYS A 274 -6.32 -9.27 -12.43
CA LYS A 274 -7.69 -9.55 -12.01
C LYS A 274 -8.62 -8.39 -12.38
N ALA A 275 -9.00 -8.31 -13.64
CA ALA A 275 -9.86 -7.26 -14.19
C ALA A 275 -11.34 -7.32 -13.74
N TYR A 276 -11.79 -8.45 -13.17
CA TYR A 276 -13.21 -8.61 -12.82
C TYR A 276 -13.45 -9.39 -11.53
N PHE A 277 -14.60 -9.12 -10.93
CA PHE A 277 -15.21 -9.87 -9.85
C PHE A 277 -16.52 -10.51 -10.34
N GLU A 278 -16.75 -11.79 -10.04
CA GLU A 278 -18.01 -12.47 -10.34
C GLU A 278 -18.95 -12.36 -9.14
N ALA A 279 -20.13 -11.77 -9.33
CA ALA A 279 -21.10 -11.62 -8.27
C ALA A 279 -21.60 -12.99 -7.77
N GLY A 280 -21.58 -13.18 -6.45
CA GLY A 280 -21.95 -14.44 -5.80
C GLY A 280 -23.46 -14.75 -5.81
N GLY A 281 -23.92 -15.54 -4.85
CA GLY A 281 -25.34 -15.85 -4.64
C GLY A 281 -26.07 -14.83 -3.77
N ALA A 282 -27.37 -15.06 -3.52
CA ALA A 282 -28.13 -14.22 -2.60
C ALA A 282 -27.43 -14.09 -1.23
N ASN A 283 -27.39 -12.88 -0.67
CA ASN A 283 -26.69 -12.51 0.58
C ASN A 283 -25.14 -12.61 0.57
N THR A 284 -24.54 -13.06 -0.54
CA THR A 284 -23.08 -13.20 -0.71
C THR A 284 -22.60 -12.50 -1.98
N SER A 285 -23.40 -11.55 -2.49
CA SER A 285 -23.21 -10.91 -3.80
C SER A 285 -21.85 -10.31 -4.03
N PHE A 286 -21.34 -9.66 -3.00
CA PHE A 286 -20.08 -8.92 -3.04
C PHE A 286 -19.09 -9.47 -2.01
N GLU A 287 -19.30 -10.70 -1.53
CA GLU A 287 -18.36 -11.34 -0.62
C GLU A 287 -17.05 -11.62 -1.38
N GLY A 288 -15.97 -11.03 -0.89
CA GLY A 288 -14.65 -11.09 -1.55
C GLY A 288 -14.44 -10.06 -2.67
N TYR A 289 -15.33 -9.08 -2.83
CA TYR A 289 -15.07 -7.94 -3.72
C TYR A 289 -13.90 -7.11 -3.17
N ASP A 290 -12.87 -6.90 -4.00
CA ASP A 290 -11.63 -6.23 -3.62
C ASP A 290 -11.40 -4.91 -4.41
N GLY A 291 -12.46 -4.36 -4.99
CA GLY A 291 -12.36 -3.13 -5.79
C GLY A 291 -12.09 -3.37 -7.27
N GLU A 292 -12.32 -4.58 -7.78
CA GLU A 292 -12.17 -4.89 -9.20
C GLU A 292 -13.05 -3.93 -10.06
N PRO A 293 -12.55 -3.50 -11.22
CA PRO A 293 -13.23 -2.46 -12.00
C PRO A 293 -14.47 -2.98 -12.76
N VAL A 294 -14.57 -4.29 -12.95
CA VAL A 294 -15.70 -4.93 -13.61
C VAL A 294 -16.38 -5.89 -12.65
N ILE A 295 -17.70 -5.76 -12.49
CA ILE A 295 -18.52 -6.78 -11.84
C ILE A 295 -19.30 -7.54 -12.91
N ILE A 296 -19.13 -8.86 -12.94
CA ILE A 296 -19.84 -9.76 -13.85
C ILE A 296 -20.97 -10.46 -13.07
N TRP A 297 -22.19 -10.36 -13.61
CA TRP A 297 -23.39 -10.96 -13.08
C TRP A 297 -23.84 -12.08 -14.01
N ASN A 298 -23.56 -13.32 -13.62
CA ASN A 298 -23.79 -14.49 -14.48
C ASN A 298 -25.22 -15.04 -14.34
N ASP A 299 -25.78 -15.48 -15.47
CA ASP A 299 -27.09 -16.15 -15.61
C ASP A 299 -28.24 -15.47 -14.84
N CYS A 300 -28.31 -14.15 -14.95
CA CYS A 300 -29.32 -13.36 -14.25
C CYS A 300 -30.67 -13.40 -14.96
N ARG A 301 -31.74 -13.37 -14.16
CA ARG A 301 -33.09 -12.98 -14.60
C ARG A 301 -33.45 -11.66 -13.92
N SER A 302 -34.29 -10.89 -14.59
CA SER A 302 -34.83 -9.64 -14.06
C SER A 302 -35.49 -9.84 -12.68
N THR A 303 -36.31 -10.87 -12.55
CA THR A 303 -36.99 -11.24 -11.29
C THR A 303 -36.01 -11.57 -10.17
N ASP A 304 -34.94 -12.29 -10.48
CA ASP A 304 -33.98 -12.77 -9.48
C ASP A 304 -33.17 -11.62 -8.92
N LEU A 305 -32.78 -10.65 -9.76
CA LEU A 305 -32.09 -9.44 -9.32
C LEU A 305 -32.98 -8.55 -8.44
N VAL A 306 -34.24 -8.35 -8.85
CA VAL A 306 -35.19 -7.54 -8.07
C VAL A 306 -35.52 -8.21 -6.73
N GLN A 307 -35.70 -9.54 -6.68
CA GLN A 307 -35.91 -10.24 -5.40
C GLN A 307 -34.68 -10.23 -4.50
N ARG A 308 -33.49 -10.19 -5.09
CA ARG A 308 -32.22 -10.23 -4.37
C ARG A 308 -31.90 -8.91 -3.66
N PHE A 309 -32.06 -7.79 -4.37
CA PHE A 309 -31.66 -6.46 -3.90
C PHE A 309 -32.83 -5.52 -3.60
N GLU A 310 -34.06 -5.88 -3.98
CA GLU A 310 -35.16 -4.91 -4.11
C GLU A 310 -34.86 -3.86 -5.20
N ARG A 311 -35.91 -3.23 -5.75
CA ARG A 311 -35.75 -2.35 -6.91
C ARG A 311 -34.85 -1.15 -6.64
N ASN A 312 -35.00 -0.51 -5.47
CA ASN A 312 -34.27 0.71 -5.13
C ASN A 312 -32.76 0.47 -4.98
N GLU A 313 -32.36 -0.56 -4.24
CA GLU A 313 -30.93 -0.89 -4.09
C GLU A 313 -30.35 -1.35 -5.43
N LEU A 314 -31.11 -2.12 -6.22
CA LEU A 314 -30.65 -2.54 -7.55
C LEU A 314 -30.40 -1.34 -8.47
N PHE A 315 -31.29 -0.35 -8.48
CA PHE A 315 -31.12 0.84 -9.31
C PHE A 315 -30.01 1.78 -8.82
N ASP A 316 -29.67 1.74 -7.53
CA ASP A 316 -28.49 2.41 -6.97
C ASP A 316 -27.18 1.69 -7.38
N ILE A 317 -27.14 0.36 -7.32
CA ILE A 317 -26.03 -0.46 -7.83
C ILE A 317 -25.79 -0.21 -9.32
N LEU A 318 -26.87 -0.04 -10.09
CA LEU A 318 -26.82 0.18 -11.53
C LEU A 318 -26.87 1.67 -11.91
N ASP A 319 -26.73 2.60 -10.96
CA ASP A 319 -26.83 4.01 -11.27
C ASP A 319 -25.64 4.46 -12.14
N PRO A 320 -25.86 5.18 -13.26
CA PRO A 320 -24.78 5.68 -14.10
C PRO A 320 -23.87 6.67 -13.39
N HIS A 321 -24.36 7.37 -12.37
CA HIS A 321 -23.57 8.29 -11.55
C HIS A 321 -23.62 7.84 -10.09
N PRO A 322 -22.80 6.85 -9.73
CA PRO A 322 -22.95 6.17 -8.46
C PRO A 322 -22.62 7.09 -7.29
N THR A 323 -23.44 6.97 -6.24
CA THR A 323 -23.24 7.69 -4.99
C THR A 323 -22.35 6.88 -4.03
N ASP A 324 -21.92 7.49 -2.93
CA ASP A 324 -21.12 6.84 -1.87
C ASP A 324 -21.98 5.90 -1.00
N ALA A 325 -22.74 5.03 -1.66
CA ALA A 325 -23.63 4.06 -1.04
C ALA A 325 -22.87 2.80 -0.59
N ARG A 326 -23.39 2.16 0.46
CA ARG A 326 -22.85 0.92 1.02
C ARG A 326 -23.86 -0.20 0.89
N HIS A 327 -23.41 -1.34 0.40
CA HIS A 327 -24.23 -2.52 0.19
C HIS A 327 -23.88 -3.60 1.21
N ASN A 328 -24.89 -4.34 1.66
CA ASN A 328 -24.73 -5.35 2.70
C ASN A 328 -23.97 -6.57 2.17
N ILE A 329 -23.01 -7.05 2.98
CA ILE A 329 -22.35 -8.35 2.81
C ILE A 329 -22.45 -9.13 4.12
N LYS A 330 -22.04 -10.39 4.09
CA LYS A 330 -21.97 -11.20 5.31
C LYS A 330 -21.05 -10.53 6.33
N PHE A 331 -21.60 -10.22 7.51
CA PHE A 331 -20.89 -9.58 8.62
C PHE A 331 -20.28 -8.21 8.30
N GLY A 332 -20.82 -7.46 7.34
CA GLY A 332 -20.31 -6.13 7.01
C GLY A 332 -21.08 -5.41 5.90
N SER A 333 -20.41 -4.42 5.34
CA SER A 333 -20.88 -3.71 4.14
C SER A 333 -19.70 -3.40 3.25
N VAL A 334 -19.95 -3.21 1.96
CA VAL A 334 -18.94 -2.87 0.97
C VAL A 334 -19.41 -1.68 0.14
N ARG A 335 -18.45 -0.87 -0.30
CA ARG A 335 -18.69 0.19 -1.27
C ARG A 335 -18.26 -0.29 -2.65
N LEU A 336 -19.14 -0.16 -3.63
CA LEU A 336 -18.89 -0.61 -4.99
C LEU A 336 -18.20 0.48 -5.79
N THR A 337 -16.92 0.30 -6.08
CA THR A 337 -16.09 1.26 -6.82
C THR A 337 -15.96 0.89 -8.30
N ASN A 338 -16.71 -0.11 -8.77
CA ASN A 338 -16.64 -0.59 -10.14
C ASN A 338 -17.29 0.39 -11.12
N PRO A 339 -16.57 0.83 -12.17
CA PRO A 339 -17.13 1.59 -13.29
C PRO A 339 -17.95 0.72 -14.25
N ILE A 340 -17.77 -0.60 -14.29
CA ILE A 340 -18.46 -1.46 -15.27
C ILE A 340 -19.25 -2.55 -14.56
N ASN A 341 -20.51 -2.73 -14.98
CA ASN A 341 -21.26 -3.96 -14.74
C ASN A 341 -21.46 -4.68 -16.07
N ILE A 342 -21.23 -5.99 -16.09
CA ILE A 342 -21.59 -6.87 -17.22
C ILE A 342 -22.60 -7.87 -16.70
N ILE A 343 -23.85 -7.77 -17.15
CA ILE A 343 -24.92 -8.67 -16.75
C ILE A 343 -25.24 -9.58 -17.92
N ASN A 344 -25.27 -10.89 -17.70
CA ASN A 344 -25.64 -11.84 -18.74
C ASN A 344 -26.82 -12.72 -18.32
N GLY A 345 -27.65 -13.12 -19.28
CA GLY A 345 -28.86 -13.91 -19.03
C GLY A 345 -29.44 -14.56 -20.28
N ILE A 346 -30.50 -15.35 -20.13
CA ILE A 346 -31.23 -15.92 -21.29
C ILE A 346 -32.40 -15.03 -21.74
N GLU A 347 -32.81 -14.07 -20.91
CA GLU A 347 -33.94 -13.20 -21.25
C GLU A 347 -33.52 -12.25 -22.36
N PRO A 348 -34.31 -12.08 -23.43
CA PRO A 348 -34.10 -11.00 -24.36
C PRO A 348 -34.09 -9.67 -23.63
N TYR A 349 -33.24 -8.72 -24.07
CA TYR A 349 -33.02 -7.48 -23.34
C TYR A 349 -34.30 -6.71 -22.98
N ASN A 350 -35.28 -6.64 -23.89
CA ASN A 350 -36.53 -5.92 -23.65
C ASN A 350 -37.28 -6.52 -22.46
N LYS A 351 -37.43 -7.86 -22.43
CA LYS A 351 -38.05 -8.59 -21.32
C LYS A 351 -37.28 -8.38 -20.03
N PHE A 352 -35.95 -8.42 -20.09
CA PHE A 352 -35.10 -8.21 -18.92
C PHE A 352 -35.31 -6.80 -18.34
N LEU A 353 -35.18 -5.76 -19.17
CA LEU A 353 -35.31 -4.37 -18.74
C LEU A 353 -36.73 -4.03 -18.26
N ASP A 354 -37.75 -4.50 -18.97
CA ASP A 354 -39.16 -4.35 -18.54
C ASP A 354 -39.40 -5.08 -17.21
N GLY A 355 -38.78 -6.25 -17.01
CA GLY A 355 -38.87 -7.01 -15.78
C GLY A 355 -38.23 -6.30 -14.58
N LEU A 356 -37.17 -5.51 -14.79
CA LEU A 356 -36.55 -4.70 -13.72
C LEU A 356 -37.46 -3.57 -13.24
N ALA A 357 -38.18 -2.93 -14.15
CA ALA A 357 -39.14 -1.86 -13.83
C ALA A 357 -40.54 -2.40 -13.47
N GLY A 358 -40.84 -3.65 -13.80
CA GLY A 358 -42.14 -4.29 -13.60
C GLY A 358 -42.55 -4.50 -12.15
N ALA A 359 -43.81 -4.88 -11.94
CA ALA A 359 -44.33 -5.19 -10.61
C ALA A 359 -43.67 -6.46 -10.03
N TYR A 360 -43.43 -6.47 -8.71
CA TYR A 360 -42.85 -7.62 -8.02
C TYR A 360 -43.42 -7.78 -6.61
N VAL A 361 -43.24 -8.96 -6.03
CA VAL A 361 -43.57 -9.24 -4.64
C VAL A 361 -42.27 -9.37 -3.85
N ASP A 362 -42.15 -8.62 -2.76
CA ASP A 362 -40.95 -8.68 -1.92
C ASP A 362 -40.92 -9.92 -1.01
N LYS A 363 -39.81 -10.10 -0.27
CA LYS A 363 -39.62 -11.22 0.66
C LYS A 363 -40.64 -11.26 1.81
N ARG A 364 -41.36 -10.16 2.06
CA ARG A 364 -42.39 -10.02 3.09
C ARG A 364 -43.80 -10.25 2.52
N GLY A 365 -43.91 -10.55 1.22
CA GLY A 365 -45.19 -10.78 0.54
C GLY A 365 -45.90 -9.50 0.12
N VAL A 366 -45.24 -8.33 0.17
CA VAL A 366 -45.84 -7.05 -0.24
C VAL A 366 -45.70 -6.89 -1.76
N MET A 367 -46.81 -6.58 -2.43
CA MET A 367 -46.81 -6.26 -3.85
C MET A 367 -46.35 -4.82 -4.07
N HIS A 368 -45.34 -4.65 -4.91
CA HIS A 368 -44.86 -3.36 -5.40
C HIS A 368 -45.30 -3.16 -6.84
N SER A 369 -45.94 -2.02 -7.14
CA SER A 369 -46.34 -1.68 -8.49
C SER A 369 -45.13 -1.45 -9.40
N GLY A 370 -45.32 -1.61 -10.71
CA GLY A 370 -44.31 -1.26 -11.70
C GLY A 370 -44.01 0.25 -11.70
N GLU A 371 -42.80 0.60 -12.13
CA GLU A 371 -42.32 1.96 -12.37
C GLU A 371 -42.18 2.23 -13.87
N ASP A 372 -41.84 3.46 -14.23
CA ASP A 372 -41.54 3.84 -15.62
C ASP A 372 -40.35 3.01 -16.14
N SER A 373 -40.58 2.20 -17.18
CA SER A 373 -39.54 1.39 -17.84
C SER A 373 -38.33 2.21 -18.27
N SER A 374 -38.49 3.51 -18.55
CA SER A 374 -37.37 4.39 -18.89
C SER A 374 -36.26 4.40 -17.80
N GLN A 375 -36.62 4.13 -16.54
CA GLN A 375 -35.68 4.02 -15.42
C GLN A 375 -34.70 2.86 -15.58
N ALA A 376 -35.16 1.72 -16.11
CA ALA A 376 -34.29 0.59 -16.38
C ALA A 376 -33.49 0.84 -17.67
N TYR A 377 -34.15 1.26 -18.75
CA TYR A 377 -33.52 1.38 -20.06
C TYR A 377 -32.36 2.37 -20.09
N ARG A 378 -32.50 3.53 -19.43
CA ARG A 378 -31.42 4.54 -19.37
C ARG A 378 -30.17 4.06 -18.63
N ARG A 379 -30.28 3.00 -17.81
CA ARG A 379 -29.16 2.41 -17.07
C ARG A 379 -28.38 1.39 -17.90
N PHE A 380 -28.94 0.90 -19.00
CA PHE A 380 -28.29 -0.08 -19.87
C PHE A 380 -27.97 0.53 -21.24
N PRO A 381 -26.89 1.33 -21.33
CA PRO A 381 -26.50 1.99 -22.56
C PRO A 381 -26.01 1.03 -23.65
N ILE A 382 -25.51 -0.15 -23.27
CA ILE A 382 -24.94 -1.13 -24.22
C ILE A 382 -25.62 -2.48 -24.00
N ILE A 383 -26.12 -3.06 -25.09
CA ILE A 383 -26.66 -4.42 -25.11
C ILE A 383 -25.99 -5.20 -26.24
N MET A 384 -25.68 -6.46 -25.96
CA MET A 384 -25.13 -7.41 -26.92
C MET A 384 -26.05 -8.63 -27.00
N CYS A 385 -26.66 -8.83 -28.16
CA CYS A 385 -27.55 -9.96 -28.41
C CYS A 385 -26.80 -11.07 -29.12
N LEU A 386 -26.42 -12.12 -28.39
CA LEU A 386 -25.52 -13.15 -28.90
C LEU A 386 -26.29 -14.35 -29.50
N ARG A 387 -25.80 -14.85 -30.63
CA ARG A 387 -26.31 -16.04 -31.32
C ARG A 387 -25.15 -16.98 -31.68
N GLU A 388 -25.43 -18.05 -32.41
CA GLU A 388 -24.46 -19.11 -32.67
C GLU A 388 -23.28 -18.66 -33.54
N ASP A 389 -23.54 -17.80 -34.53
CA ASP A 389 -22.58 -17.41 -35.57
C ASP A 389 -22.39 -15.90 -35.71
N ASP A 390 -23.25 -15.12 -35.06
CA ASP A 390 -23.26 -13.68 -35.11
C ASP A 390 -23.78 -13.07 -33.80
N TYR A 391 -23.72 -11.75 -33.73
CA TYR A 391 -24.30 -10.98 -32.64
C TYR A 391 -24.70 -9.59 -33.11
N ASP A 392 -25.65 -8.99 -32.39
CA ASP A 392 -26.00 -7.58 -32.57
C ASP A 392 -25.46 -6.75 -31.41
N LEU A 393 -25.16 -5.49 -31.70
CA LEU A 393 -24.88 -4.47 -30.70
C LEU A 393 -25.94 -3.38 -30.77
N LEU A 394 -26.46 -3.04 -29.60
CA LEU A 394 -27.52 -2.05 -29.43
C LEU A 394 -27.01 -0.98 -28.48
N PHE A 395 -27.07 0.27 -28.92
CA PHE A 395 -26.65 1.43 -28.12
C PHE A 395 -27.84 2.32 -27.80
N ASN A 396 -28.06 2.63 -26.52
CA ASN A 396 -29.22 3.41 -26.10
C ASN A 396 -29.17 4.83 -26.71
N LYS A 397 -30.15 5.18 -27.52
CA LYS A 397 -30.17 6.44 -28.29
C LYS A 397 -30.17 7.65 -27.36
N GLY A 398 -31.01 7.62 -26.32
CA GLY A 398 -31.08 8.67 -25.30
C GLY A 398 -29.74 8.94 -24.61
N VAL A 399 -29.05 7.87 -24.18
CA VAL A 399 -27.75 8.01 -23.49
C VAL A 399 -26.65 8.49 -24.43
N PHE A 400 -26.54 7.90 -25.63
CA PHE A 400 -25.44 8.24 -26.55
C PHE A 400 -25.58 9.63 -27.20
N ASN A 401 -26.81 10.11 -27.39
CA ASN A 401 -27.08 11.41 -28.01
C ASN A 401 -27.43 12.51 -26.99
N GLY A 402 -27.52 12.19 -25.70
CA GLY A 402 -27.96 13.14 -24.67
C GLY A 402 -29.43 13.56 -24.81
N THR A 403 -30.30 12.68 -25.31
CA THR A 403 -31.74 12.93 -25.53
C THR A 403 -32.59 12.12 -24.53
N ARG A 404 -33.91 12.30 -24.56
CA ARG A 404 -34.86 11.53 -23.71
C ARG A 404 -35.35 10.22 -24.36
N GLU A 405 -34.74 9.82 -25.47
CA GLU A 405 -35.14 8.65 -26.26
C GLU A 405 -34.57 7.34 -25.67
N TYR A 406 -34.86 7.10 -24.39
CA TYR A 406 -34.26 5.97 -23.65
C TYR A 406 -34.84 4.60 -24.05
N MET A 407 -36.02 4.56 -24.68
CA MET A 407 -36.63 3.30 -25.13
C MET A 407 -36.16 2.88 -26.54
N GLU A 408 -35.31 3.68 -27.19
CA GLU A 408 -34.81 3.43 -28.54
C GLU A 408 -33.32 3.05 -28.53
N TYR A 409 -32.94 2.17 -29.45
CA TYR A 409 -31.55 1.71 -29.61
C TYR A 409 -31.06 1.90 -31.04
N ILE A 410 -29.83 2.41 -31.17
CA ILE A 410 -29.07 2.37 -32.43
C ILE A 410 -28.52 0.96 -32.58
N SER A 411 -28.95 0.27 -33.63
CA SER A 411 -28.67 -1.17 -33.83
C SER A 411 -27.57 -1.38 -34.87
N TYR A 412 -26.56 -2.18 -34.50
CA TYR A 412 -25.48 -2.67 -35.36
C TYR A 412 -25.64 -4.17 -35.47
N ASN A 413 -26.29 -4.62 -36.54
CA ASN A 413 -26.76 -5.99 -36.64
C ASN A 413 -25.82 -6.89 -37.45
N GLY A 414 -25.81 -8.18 -37.12
CA GLY A 414 -25.15 -9.23 -37.91
C GLY A 414 -23.62 -9.17 -37.87
N LEU A 415 -23.03 -8.76 -36.75
CA LEU A 415 -21.58 -8.83 -36.57
C LEU A 415 -21.16 -10.30 -36.53
N VAL A 416 -20.30 -10.71 -37.46
CA VAL A 416 -19.86 -12.10 -37.59
C VAL A 416 -18.96 -12.47 -36.42
N GLY A 417 -19.29 -13.54 -35.71
CA GLY A 417 -18.44 -14.04 -34.64
C GLY A 417 -19.20 -14.93 -33.66
N SER A 418 -18.47 -15.87 -33.06
CA SER A 418 -19.02 -16.83 -32.10
C SER A 418 -18.10 -17.02 -30.92
N PHE A 419 -18.45 -16.43 -29.78
CA PHE A 419 -17.65 -16.55 -28.55
C PHE A 419 -17.54 -18.01 -28.09
N ALA A 420 -18.59 -18.82 -28.31
CA ALA A 420 -18.55 -20.25 -28.04
C ALA A 420 -17.52 -20.97 -28.92
N LYS A 421 -17.58 -20.79 -30.26
CA LYS A 421 -16.65 -21.48 -31.18
C LYS A 421 -15.21 -21.02 -30.96
N VAL A 422 -14.99 -19.73 -30.70
CA VAL A 422 -13.67 -19.19 -30.34
C VAL A 422 -13.11 -19.86 -29.09
N SER A 423 -13.91 -19.96 -28.02
CA SER A 423 -13.47 -20.59 -26.77
C SER A 423 -13.21 -22.09 -26.91
N GLN A 424 -13.95 -22.77 -27.79
CA GLN A 424 -13.82 -24.21 -28.04
C GLN A 424 -12.63 -24.57 -28.95
N ARG A 425 -12.26 -23.68 -29.88
CA ARG A 425 -11.30 -24.00 -30.96
C ARG A 425 -9.97 -23.28 -30.86
N LEU A 426 -9.90 -22.13 -30.18
CA LEU A 426 -8.71 -21.30 -30.10
C LEU A 426 -8.18 -21.23 -28.67
N ALA A 427 -6.86 -21.07 -28.53
CA ALA A 427 -6.17 -20.87 -27.26
C ALA A 427 -4.98 -19.90 -27.43
N GLY A 428 -4.49 -19.35 -26.31
CA GLY A 428 -3.37 -18.40 -26.28
C GLY A 428 -3.60 -17.18 -27.17
N GLN A 429 -2.53 -16.69 -27.79
CA GLN A 429 -2.53 -15.48 -28.60
C GLN A 429 -3.55 -15.51 -29.76
N ALA A 430 -3.81 -16.67 -30.37
CA ALA A 430 -4.80 -16.79 -31.43
C ALA A 430 -6.22 -16.49 -30.95
N LYS A 431 -6.54 -16.91 -29.71
CA LYS A 431 -7.83 -16.60 -29.07
C LYS A 431 -7.92 -15.11 -28.74
N GLU A 432 -6.84 -14.53 -28.22
CA GLU A 432 -6.79 -13.12 -27.81
C GLU A 432 -7.06 -12.19 -28.99
N VAL A 433 -6.38 -12.37 -30.13
CA VAL A 433 -6.58 -11.53 -31.32
C VAL A 433 -8.05 -11.54 -31.77
N VAL A 434 -8.66 -12.72 -31.89
CA VAL A 434 -10.06 -12.84 -32.32
C VAL A 434 -11.02 -12.23 -31.31
N ILE A 435 -10.77 -12.41 -30.01
CA ILE A 435 -11.60 -11.82 -28.95
C ILE A 435 -11.53 -10.29 -28.97
N VAL A 436 -10.33 -9.72 -29.11
CA VAL A 436 -10.13 -8.27 -29.19
C VAL A 436 -10.92 -7.70 -30.38
N ASP A 437 -10.81 -8.31 -31.56
CA ASP A 437 -11.55 -7.86 -32.75
C ASP A 437 -13.07 -7.92 -32.55
N MET A 438 -13.59 -9.00 -31.97
CA MET A 438 -15.02 -9.17 -31.69
C MET A 438 -15.56 -8.17 -30.66
N THR A 439 -14.73 -7.74 -29.70
CA THR A 439 -15.15 -6.84 -28.62
C THR A 439 -14.82 -5.37 -28.89
N LYS A 440 -14.03 -5.06 -29.92
CA LYS A 440 -13.62 -3.71 -30.29
C LYS A 440 -14.78 -2.70 -30.37
N PRO A 441 -15.93 -3.00 -31.01
CA PRO A 441 -17.02 -2.02 -31.08
C PRO A 441 -17.64 -1.69 -29.70
N VAL A 442 -17.59 -2.64 -28.75
CA VAL A 442 -17.99 -2.40 -27.35
C VAL A 442 -16.98 -1.48 -26.67
N LEU A 443 -15.68 -1.74 -26.83
CA LEU A 443 -14.61 -0.90 -26.29
C LEU A 443 -14.74 0.54 -26.79
N ASP A 444 -14.87 0.73 -28.11
CA ASP A 444 -15.01 2.04 -28.74
C ASP A 444 -16.22 2.81 -28.18
N SER A 445 -17.31 2.09 -27.91
CA SER A 445 -18.54 2.67 -27.35
C SER A 445 -18.42 3.04 -25.87
N VAL A 446 -17.71 2.22 -25.07
CA VAL A 446 -17.39 2.55 -23.68
C VAL A 446 -16.49 3.78 -23.60
N ILE A 447 -15.47 3.87 -24.45
CA ILE A 447 -14.60 5.06 -24.55
C ILE A 447 -15.43 6.29 -24.90
N LYS A 448 -16.27 6.21 -25.92
CA LYS A 448 -17.16 7.31 -26.33
C LYS A 448 -18.08 7.79 -25.19
N LEU A 449 -18.64 6.88 -24.39
CA LEU A 449 -19.48 7.25 -23.24
C LEU A 449 -18.67 7.97 -22.15
N LYS A 450 -17.47 7.48 -21.84
CA LYS A 450 -16.56 8.14 -20.89
C LYS A 450 -16.17 9.54 -21.37
N ASP A 451 -15.79 9.68 -22.64
CA ASP A 451 -15.41 10.97 -23.22
C ASP A 451 -16.58 11.97 -23.23
N ASN A 452 -17.81 11.50 -23.42
CA ASN A 452 -18.99 12.35 -23.35
C ASN A 452 -19.27 12.85 -21.93
N ASP A 453 -19.05 12.02 -20.90
CA ASP A 453 -19.28 12.43 -19.50
C ASP A 453 -18.16 13.32 -18.93
N ILE A 454 -16.92 13.17 -19.42
CA ILE A 454 -15.75 13.96 -19.00
C ILE A 454 -15.81 15.42 -19.48
N LYS A 455 -16.60 15.74 -20.52
CA LYS A 455 -16.77 17.11 -21.06
C LYS A 455 -17.59 18.05 -20.15
N LYS A 456 -17.46 17.93 -18.84
CA LYS A 456 -18.02 18.90 -17.88
C LYS A 456 -17.10 20.12 -17.85
N ILE A 457 -17.71 21.30 -17.94
CA ILE A 457 -16.99 22.58 -17.94
C ILE A 457 -16.73 22.96 -16.47
N GLU A 458 -15.46 22.96 -16.07
CA GLU A 458 -15.03 23.34 -14.72
C GLU A 458 -14.69 24.83 -14.60
N ASP A 459 -14.10 25.39 -15.66
CA ASP A 459 -13.65 26.78 -15.69
C ASP A 459 -14.83 27.74 -15.87
N VAL A 460 -14.89 28.73 -14.99
CA VAL A 460 -15.98 29.74 -14.96
C VAL A 460 -16.04 30.55 -16.26
N GLU A 461 -14.90 30.74 -16.92
CA GLU A 461 -14.79 31.51 -18.16
C GLU A 461 -15.36 30.78 -19.38
N ASP A 462 -15.45 29.45 -19.31
CA ASP A 462 -15.95 28.60 -20.40
C ASP A 462 -17.44 28.28 -20.25
N ILE A 463 -18.12 28.83 -19.24
CA ILE A 463 -19.56 28.63 -19.05
C ILE A 463 -20.33 29.13 -20.28
N PRO A 464 -21.05 28.25 -21.01
CA PRO A 464 -21.75 28.63 -22.22
C PRO A 464 -22.84 29.66 -21.94
N ASP A 465 -23.12 30.52 -22.93
CA ASP A 465 -24.10 31.61 -22.83
C ASP A 465 -25.50 31.14 -22.41
N GLU A 466 -25.87 29.89 -22.74
CA GLU A 466 -27.15 29.30 -22.38
C GLU A 466 -27.37 29.20 -20.85
N PHE A 467 -26.30 29.13 -20.05
CA PHE A 467 -26.36 29.07 -18.59
C PHE A 467 -26.35 30.46 -17.93
N LYS A 468 -26.02 31.54 -18.65
CA LYS A 468 -25.88 32.90 -18.08
C LYS A 468 -27.14 33.46 -17.43
N ASN A 469 -28.29 32.90 -17.75
CA ASN A 469 -29.60 33.35 -17.25
C ASN A 469 -30.24 32.38 -16.25
N TYR A 470 -29.55 31.28 -15.91
CA TYR A 470 -30.08 30.31 -14.95
C TYR A 470 -30.17 30.98 -13.55
N GLY A 471 -31.28 30.74 -12.84
CA GLY A 471 -31.56 31.37 -11.55
C GLY A 471 -32.17 32.78 -11.62
N LYS A 472 -32.27 33.40 -12.81
CA LYS A 472 -33.03 34.65 -13.01
C LYS A 472 -34.50 34.36 -13.29
N LYS A 473 -35.40 35.26 -12.88
CA LYS A 473 -36.82 35.15 -13.27
C LYS A 473 -36.93 35.41 -14.77
N LYS A 474 -37.84 34.70 -15.42
CA LYS A 474 -38.07 34.80 -16.88
C LYS A 474 -38.38 36.25 -17.31
N GLU A 475 -39.07 36.99 -16.45
CA GLU A 475 -39.43 38.42 -16.61
C GLU A 475 -38.20 39.35 -16.61
N ASP A 476 -37.17 39.04 -15.81
CA ASP A 476 -35.93 39.83 -15.70
C ASP A 476 -34.99 39.59 -16.90
N VAL A 477 -35.06 38.41 -17.51
CA VAL A 477 -34.30 38.05 -18.72
C VAL A 477 -34.91 38.72 -19.95
N GLN A 478 -36.25 38.74 -20.07
CA GLN A 478 -36.94 39.42 -21.17
C GLN A 478 -36.74 40.95 -21.13
N THR A 479 -36.82 41.57 -19.95
CA THR A 479 -36.62 43.02 -19.79
C THR A 479 -35.17 43.46 -20.05
N SER A 480 -34.17 42.60 -19.85
CA SER A 480 -32.76 42.91 -20.15
C SER A 480 -32.45 42.80 -21.65
N GLU A 481 -33.01 41.80 -22.34
CA GLU A 481 -32.92 41.70 -23.81
C GLU A 481 -33.70 42.80 -24.54
N GLU A 482 -34.88 43.18 -24.03
CA GLU A 482 -35.67 44.30 -24.55
C GLU A 482 -35.00 45.66 -24.32
N LYS A 483 -34.37 45.87 -23.15
CA LYS A 483 -33.54 47.06 -22.88
C LYS A 483 -32.29 47.13 -23.76
N ALA A 484 -31.65 46.00 -24.04
CA ALA A 484 -30.51 45.93 -24.96
C ALA A 484 -30.91 46.23 -26.41
N LYS A 485 -32.09 45.77 -26.85
CA LYS A 485 -32.65 46.10 -28.19
C LYS A 485 -33.11 47.55 -28.31
N ASN A 486 -33.55 48.18 -27.21
CA ASN A 486 -34.01 49.57 -27.19
C ASN A 486 -32.93 50.59 -26.80
N TRP A 487 -31.66 50.17 -26.66
CA TRP A 487 -30.56 51.08 -26.37
C TRP A 487 -30.09 51.79 -27.65
N VAL A 488 -30.65 52.97 -27.91
CA VAL A 488 -30.14 53.90 -28.92
C VAL A 488 -29.05 54.76 -28.26
N TRP A 489 -27.82 54.66 -28.75
CA TRP A 489 -26.74 55.57 -28.37
C TRP A 489 -27.07 56.98 -28.84
N THR A 490 -27.27 57.91 -27.91
CA THR A 490 -27.31 59.35 -28.18
C THR A 490 -25.94 59.96 -27.87
N PRO A 491 -25.20 60.47 -28.87
CA PRO A 491 -24.02 61.28 -28.60
C PRO A 491 -24.42 62.61 -27.98
N GLY A 492 -23.87 62.89 -26.79
CA GLY A 492 -23.88 64.23 -26.21
C GLY A 492 -24.75 64.37 -24.97
N LYS A 493 -24.24 63.91 -23.83
CA LYS A 493 -24.27 64.61 -22.54
C LYS A 493 -23.21 64.04 -21.62
#